data_AF-A0A2N5X4X3-F1
#
_entry.id   AF-A0A2N5X4X3-F1
#
_cell.length_a   1.000
_cell.length_b   1.000
_cell.length_c   1.000
_cell.angle_alpha   90.00
_cell.angle_beta   90.00
_cell.angle_gamma   90.00
#
_symmetry.space_group_name_H-M   'P 1'
#
loop_
_entity.id
_entity.type
_entity.pdbx_description
1 polymer ?
#
loop_
_entity_poly.entity_id
_entity_poly.type
_entity_poly.pdbx_seq_one_letter_code
_entity_poly.pdbx_strand_id
1 'polypeptide(L)'
;PGVGLMTAAHVGEYGEAEDEGVRAVATAGIGVTAWAAAPGPGAPGVPDPGTINIVVAVPAPLADAALVNAVATATEAKVQALLEAGHHCSGTPTDAVCVAARTPAPGEAPELFAGPRSVWGARLARAVHRAVHASLGRRTGDPA
;
A
#
# COMPACT_ATOMS: atom_id res chain seq x y z
N PRO A 1 12.72 0.03 -17.35
CA PRO A 1 12.96 -0.43 -15.96
C PRO A 1 11.61 -0.80 -15.32
N GLY A 2 11.58 -1.66 -14.30
CA GLY A 2 10.35 -2.10 -13.64
C GLY A 2 10.60 -2.58 -12.22
N VAL A 3 9.53 -2.74 -11.44
CA VAL A 3 9.57 -3.26 -10.06
C VAL A 3 8.81 -4.57 -10.03
N GLY A 4 9.40 -5.61 -9.44
CA GLY A 4 8.73 -6.87 -9.14
C GLY A 4 8.45 -6.97 -7.65
N LEU A 5 7.23 -7.37 -7.28
CA LEU A 5 6.84 -7.64 -5.90
C LEU A 5 6.49 -9.12 -5.77
N MET A 6 7.06 -9.80 -4.77
CA MET A 6 6.69 -11.19 -4.46
C MET A 6 5.42 -11.18 -3.60
N THR A 7 4.52 -12.14 -3.80
CA THR A 7 3.28 -12.19 -3.03
C THR A 7 2.91 -13.62 -2.64
N ALA A 8 2.39 -13.75 -1.43
CA ALA A 8 1.71 -14.93 -0.93
C ALA A 8 0.18 -14.85 -1.12
N ALA A 9 -0.32 -13.73 -1.66
CA ALA A 9 -1.73 -13.52 -1.96
C ALA A 9 -2.07 -14.06 -3.37
N HIS A 10 -3.34 -14.42 -3.57
CA HIS A 10 -3.83 -14.72 -4.91
C HIS A 10 -3.95 -13.43 -5.72
N VAL A 11 -3.09 -13.27 -6.74
CA VAL A 11 -3.01 -12.04 -7.55
C VAL A 11 -4.35 -11.70 -8.23
N GLY A 12 -5.16 -12.69 -8.59
CA GLY A 12 -6.50 -12.47 -9.17
C GLY A 12 -7.51 -11.82 -8.22
N GLU A 13 -7.23 -11.82 -6.91
CA GLU A 13 -8.07 -11.21 -5.87
C GLU A 13 -7.60 -9.78 -5.52
N TYR A 14 -6.87 -9.13 -6.43
CA TYR A 14 -6.44 -7.75 -6.24
C TYR A 14 -7.63 -6.79 -6.05
N GLY A 15 -7.39 -5.76 -5.25
CA GLY A 15 -8.22 -4.58 -5.16
C GLY A 15 -7.61 -3.45 -5.97
N GLU A 16 -8.45 -2.63 -6.59
CA GLU A 16 -8.02 -1.43 -7.29
C GLU A 16 -8.93 -0.26 -6.95
N ALA A 17 -8.36 0.94 -6.95
CA ALA A 17 -9.12 2.16 -6.80
C ALA A 17 -8.39 3.33 -7.45
N GLU A 18 -9.17 4.34 -7.82
CA GLU A 18 -8.65 5.61 -8.31
C GLU A 18 -9.21 6.76 -7.46
N ASP A 19 -8.41 7.81 -7.30
CA ASP A 19 -8.81 9.07 -6.69
C ASP A 19 -8.17 10.23 -7.46
N GLU A 20 -8.98 10.97 -8.22
CA GLU A 20 -8.57 12.17 -8.95
C GLU A 20 -7.23 12.00 -9.73
N GLY A 21 -7.12 10.90 -10.49
CA GLY A 21 -5.95 10.55 -11.30
C GLY A 21 -4.86 9.75 -10.60
N VAL A 22 -4.91 9.56 -9.28
CA VAL A 22 -4.03 8.61 -8.58
C VAL A 22 -4.66 7.23 -8.60
N ARG A 23 -3.98 6.23 -9.15
CA ARG A 23 -4.47 4.84 -9.21
C ARG A 23 -3.66 3.95 -8.28
N ALA A 24 -4.33 3.19 -7.43
CA ALA A 24 -3.72 2.20 -6.56
C ALA A 24 -4.23 0.79 -6.89
N VAL A 25 -3.32 -0.18 -6.81
CA VAL A 25 -3.61 -1.61 -6.87
C VAL A 25 -3.00 -2.25 -5.64
N ALA A 26 -3.76 -3.11 -4.97
CA ALA A 26 -3.30 -3.84 -3.80
C ALA A 26 -3.63 -5.32 -3.89
N THR A 27 -2.74 -6.16 -3.36
CA THR A 27 -3.02 -7.56 -3.03
C THR A 27 -2.83 -7.75 -1.54
N ALA A 28 -3.63 -8.60 -0.91
CA ALA A 28 -3.59 -8.79 0.54
C ALA A 28 -3.69 -10.27 0.91
N GLY A 29 -2.56 -10.86 1.31
CA GLY A 29 -2.45 -12.19 1.89
C GLY A 29 -2.36 -12.07 3.41
N ILE A 30 -3.51 -11.92 4.07
CA ILE A 30 -3.64 -11.66 5.50
C ILE A 30 -3.60 -12.92 6.38
N GLY A 31 -3.06 -14.04 5.87
CA GLY A 31 -2.91 -15.28 6.64
C GLY A 31 -1.98 -15.12 7.85
N VAL A 32 -1.06 -14.15 7.79
CA VAL A 32 -0.14 -13.80 8.88
C VAL A 32 -0.10 -12.28 9.01
N THR A 33 -0.51 -11.77 10.17
CA THR A 33 -0.56 -10.33 10.46
C THR A 33 0.21 -10.00 11.72
N ALA A 34 0.82 -8.82 11.78
CA ALA A 34 1.57 -8.37 12.95
C ALA A 34 1.48 -6.86 13.18
N TRP A 35 1.73 -6.46 14.42
CA TRP A 35 2.08 -5.08 14.75
C TRP A 35 3.56 -4.88 14.54
N ALA A 36 3.94 -3.81 13.84
CA ALA A 36 5.35 -3.49 13.57
C ALA A 36 6.19 -3.31 14.85
N ALA A 37 5.55 -2.90 15.95
CA ALA A 37 6.19 -2.70 17.25
C ALA A 37 5.74 -3.74 18.31
N ALA A 38 5.39 -4.96 17.88
CA ALA A 38 5.06 -6.04 18.82
C ALA A 38 6.25 -6.34 19.75
N PRO A 39 6.02 -6.55 21.06
CA PRO A 39 7.10 -6.84 22.00
C PRO A 39 7.69 -8.24 21.75
N GLY A 40 8.99 -8.38 22.00
CA GLY A 40 9.71 -9.65 21.92
C GLY A 40 10.94 -9.57 21.02
N PRO A 41 11.95 -10.44 21.24
CA PRO A 41 13.04 -10.58 20.29
C PRO A 41 12.43 -11.16 19.02
N GLY A 42 12.53 -10.46 17.87
CA GLY A 42 11.99 -10.94 16.61
C GLY A 42 12.28 -12.44 16.39
N ALA A 43 11.30 -13.19 15.89
CA ALA A 43 11.40 -14.64 15.87
C ALA A 43 12.56 -15.10 14.96
N PRO A 44 13.43 -16.01 15.43
CA PRO A 44 14.41 -16.65 14.55
C PRO A 44 13.69 -17.61 13.58
N GLY A 45 13.98 -17.49 12.28
CA GLY A 45 13.38 -18.32 11.23
C GLY A 45 12.67 -17.51 10.14
N VAL A 46 12.12 -18.19 9.14
CA VAL A 46 11.27 -17.58 8.11
C VAL A 46 9.84 -17.63 8.61
N PRO A 47 9.17 -16.48 8.85
CA PRO A 47 7.76 -16.47 9.21
C PRO A 47 6.91 -17.13 8.13
N ASP A 48 5.74 -17.65 8.51
CA ASP A 48 4.74 -18.03 7.53
C ASP A 48 4.44 -16.84 6.60
N PRO A 49 4.23 -17.09 5.30
CA PRO A 49 4.14 -16.03 4.32
C PRO A 49 2.80 -15.29 4.44
N GLY A 50 2.86 -13.99 4.69
CA GLY A 50 1.75 -13.05 4.54
C GLY A 50 2.30 -11.79 3.87
N THR A 51 1.58 -11.27 2.88
CA THR A 51 2.05 -10.10 2.08
C THR A 51 0.91 -9.15 1.78
N ILE A 52 1.08 -7.86 2.06
CA ILE A 52 0.29 -6.81 1.43
C ILE A 52 1.19 -6.01 0.50
N ASN A 53 0.95 -6.12 -0.80
CA ASN A 53 1.67 -5.35 -1.81
C ASN A 53 0.78 -4.23 -2.33
N ILE A 54 1.30 -3.01 -2.35
CA ILE A 54 0.62 -1.83 -2.88
C ILE A 54 1.48 -1.23 -4.00
N VAL A 55 0.86 -1.00 -5.15
CA VAL A 55 1.43 -0.18 -6.23
C VAL A 55 0.52 1.01 -6.41
N VAL A 56 1.07 2.22 -6.34
CA VAL A 56 0.32 3.46 -6.56
C VAL A 56 1.00 4.33 -7.61
N ALA A 57 0.26 4.65 -8.66
CA ALA A 57 0.68 5.53 -9.73
C ALA A 57 0.18 6.96 -9.45
N VAL A 58 1.11 7.91 -9.38
CA VAL A 58 0.83 9.33 -9.12
C VAL A 58 1.15 10.13 -10.38
N PRO A 59 0.20 10.89 -10.95
CA PRO A 59 0.39 11.58 -12.24
C PRO A 59 1.18 12.89 -12.12
N ALA A 60 1.99 13.03 -11.07
CA ALA A 60 2.82 14.21 -10.79
C ALA A 60 4.25 13.80 -10.46
N PRO A 61 5.24 14.66 -10.79
CA PRO A 61 6.61 14.48 -10.34
C PRO A 61 6.70 14.75 -8.84
N LEU A 62 7.31 13.81 -8.13
CA LEU A 62 7.56 13.90 -6.70
C LEU A 62 9.06 14.02 -6.47
N ALA A 63 9.46 14.94 -5.59
CA ALA A 63 10.84 14.99 -5.10
C ALA A 63 11.12 13.77 -4.21
N ASP A 64 12.40 13.45 -3.96
CA ASP A 64 12.78 12.31 -3.12
C ASP A 64 12.13 12.35 -1.72
N ALA A 65 12.08 13.54 -1.10
CA ALA A 65 11.40 13.74 0.18
C ALA A 65 9.89 13.47 0.09
N ALA A 66 9.25 13.87 -1.02
CA ALA A 66 7.84 13.59 -1.26
C ALA A 66 7.60 12.10 -1.47
N LEU A 67 8.49 11.37 -2.16
CA LEU A 67 8.39 9.92 -2.31
C LEU A 67 8.43 9.19 -0.96
N VAL A 68 9.29 9.63 -0.03
CA VAL A 68 9.33 9.09 1.34
C VAL A 68 8.00 9.35 2.07
N ASN A 69 7.47 10.58 1.97
CA ASN A 69 6.15 10.90 2.54
C ASN A 69 5.01 10.08 1.91
N ALA A 70 5.08 9.80 0.61
CA ALA A 70 4.09 9.01 -0.10
C ALA A 70 4.05 7.56 0.44
N VAL A 71 5.22 6.96 0.69
CA VAL A 71 5.31 5.61 1.30
C VAL A 71 4.72 5.60 2.70
N ALA A 72 5.02 6.61 3.53
CA ALA A 72 4.43 6.74 4.86
C ALA A 72 2.89 6.89 4.78
N THR A 73 2.42 7.75 3.89
CA THR A 73 0.99 8.00 3.68
C THR A 73 0.24 6.77 3.18
N ALA A 74 0.82 6.02 2.24
CA ALA A 74 0.27 4.73 1.79
C ALA A 74 0.20 3.73 2.94
N THR A 75 1.23 3.72 3.81
CA THR A 75 1.26 2.84 4.99
C THR A 75 0.16 3.21 5.97
N GLU A 76 -0.02 4.49 6.31
CA GLU A 76 -1.12 4.96 7.17
C GLU A 76 -2.49 4.58 6.60
N ALA A 77 -2.70 4.80 5.30
CA ALA A 77 -3.95 4.45 4.61
C ALA A 77 -4.24 2.94 4.62
N LYS A 78 -3.20 2.10 4.42
CA LYS A 78 -3.30 0.65 4.54
C LYS A 78 -3.69 0.24 5.95
N VAL A 79 -3.02 0.78 6.97
CA VAL A 79 -3.35 0.48 8.38
C VAL A 79 -4.78 0.88 8.69
N GLN A 80 -5.22 2.06 8.25
CA GLN A 80 -6.60 2.48 8.42
C GLN A 80 -7.58 1.48 7.79
N ALA A 81 -7.34 1.05 6.54
CA ALA A 81 -8.19 0.07 5.86
C ALA A 81 -8.23 -1.30 6.60
N LEU A 82 -7.09 -1.76 7.10
CA LEU A 82 -7.00 -3.01 7.88
C LEU A 82 -7.83 -2.91 9.17
N LEU A 83 -7.68 -1.82 9.92
CA LEU A 83 -8.40 -1.61 11.18
C LEU A 83 -9.91 -1.50 10.95
N GLU A 84 -10.34 -0.76 9.94
CA GLU A 84 -11.76 -0.64 9.57
C GLU A 84 -12.37 -1.98 9.12
N ALA A 85 -11.56 -2.86 8.50
CA ALA A 85 -11.95 -4.22 8.14
C ALA A 85 -11.88 -5.23 9.31
N GLY A 86 -11.53 -4.78 10.53
CA GLY A 86 -11.46 -5.62 11.72
C GLY A 86 -10.13 -6.35 11.94
N HIS A 87 -9.10 -6.05 11.15
CA HIS A 87 -7.75 -6.58 11.34
C HIS A 87 -6.93 -5.67 12.28
N HIS A 88 -6.67 -6.17 13.49
CA HIS A 88 -5.84 -5.47 14.48
C HIS A 88 -4.35 -5.65 14.19
N CYS A 89 -3.86 -5.06 13.11
CA CYS A 89 -2.46 -5.11 12.71
C CYS A 89 -2.06 -3.86 11.93
N SER A 90 -0.75 -3.65 11.79
CA SER A 90 -0.22 -2.63 10.87
C SER A 90 0.07 -3.19 9.47
N GLY A 91 -0.14 -4.49 9.28
CA GLY A 91 0.22 -5.20 8.05
C GLY A 91 0.65 -6.65 8.28
N THR A 92 1.44 -7.16 7.35
CA THR A 92 2.01 -8.51 7.35
C THR A 92 3.54 -8.46 7.42
N PRO A 93 4.23 -9.59 7.70
CA PRO A 93 5.69 -9.61 7.84
C PRO A 93 6.47 -9.10 6.62
N THR A 94 5.90 -9.22 5.40
CA THR A 94 6.59 -8.88 4.15
C THR A 94 5.77 -7.96 3.26
N ASP A 95 5.19 -6.91 3.86
CA ASP A 95 4.52 -5.84 3.10
C ASP A 95 5.48 -5.09 2.18
N ALA A 96 4.98 -4.64 1.03
CA ALA A 96 5.71 -3.77 0.11
C ALA A 96 4.85 -2.65 -0.46
N VAL A 97 5.48 -1.47 -0.65
CA VAL A 97 4.86 -0.30 -1.28
C VAL A 97 5.74 0.17 -2.44
N CYS A 98 5.16 0.30 -3.62
CA CYS A 98 5.78 0.91 -4.79
C CYS A 98 5.02 2.18 -5.17
N VAL A 99 5.70 3.32 -5.14
CA VAL A 99 5.16 4.60 -5.62
C VAL A 99 5.76 4.89 -6.99
N ALA A 100 4.91 4.88 -8.02
CA ALA A 100 5.29 5.24 -9.38
C ALA A 100 4.87 6.68 -9.67
N ALA A 101 5.80 7.62 -9.51
CA ALA A 101 5.60 9.03 -9.86
C ALA A 101 5.95 9.30 -11.33
N ARG A 102 5.26 10.26 -11.94
CA ARG A 102 5.58 10.71 -13.30
C ARG A 102 6.95 11.39 -13.33
N THR A 103 7.71 11.19 -14.40
CA THR A 103 8.95 11.95 -14.63
C THR A 103 8.64 13.43 -14.91
N PRO A 104 9.34 14.39 -14.27
CA PRO A 104 9.13 15.81 -14.53
C PRO A 104 9.48 16.16 -15.97
N ALA A 105 8.68 17.03 -16.58
CA ALA A 105 9.03 17.65 -17.85
C ALA A 105 10.18 18.67 -17.66
N PRO A 106 10.92 19.04 -18.72
CA PRO A 106 11.96 20.07 -18.61
C PRO A 106 11.40 21.38 -18.02
N GLY A 107 12.00 21.85 -16.93
CA GLY A 107 11.58 23.08 -16.23
C GLY A 107 10.40 22.91 -15.27
N GLU A 108 9.83 21.71 -15.14
CA GLU A 108 8.77 21.42 -14.18
C GLU A 108 9.36 21.19 -12.78
N ALA A 109 8.86 21.92 -11.79
CA ALA A 109 9.23 21.70 -10.40
C ALA A 109 8.47 20.49 -9.83
N PRO A 110 9.15 19.54 -9.16
CA PRO A 110 8.48 18.44 -8.49
C PRO A 110 7.73 18.91 -7.24
N GLU A 111 6.71 18.17 -6.87
CA GLU A 111 6.00 18.33 -5.61
C GLU A 111 6.95 17.98 -4.45
N LEU A 112 7.02 18.87 -3.46
CA LEU A 112 7.92 18.72 -2.32
C LEU A 112 7.33 17.85 -1.20
N PHE A 113 6.01 17.64 -1.22
CA PHE A 113 5.29 16.91 -0.18
C PHE A 113 4.28 15.95 -0.79
N ALA A 114 4.17 14.77 -0.19
CA ALA A 114 3.11 13.80 -0.49
C ALA A 114 2.49 13.22 0.79
N GLY A 115 2.50 13.97 1.90
CA GLY A 115 1.83 13.61 3.14
C GLY A 115 0.30 13.68 3.03
N PRO A 116 -0.48 13.14 4.00
CA PRO A 116 -1.94 13.00 3.91
C PRO A 116 -2.73 14.31 3.70
N ARG A 117 -2.10 15.47 3.93
CA ARG A 117 -2.70 16.81 3.76
C ARG A 117 -2.24 17.54 2.49
N SER A 118 -1.24 17.02 1.78
CA SER A 118 -0.84 17.51 0.46
C SER A 118 -1.87 17.08 -0.60
N VAL A 119 -1.90 17.78 -1.74
CA VAL A 119 -2.82 17.48 -2.84
C VAL A 119 -2.68 16.02 -3.29
N TRP A 120 -1.47 15.59 -3.62
CA TRP A 120 -1.23 14.23 -4.12
C TRP A 120 -1.24 13.18 -3.01
N GLY A 121 -0.75 13.50 -1.82
CA GLY A 121 -0.77 12.57 -0.68
C GLY A 121 -2.18 12.24 -0.21
N ALA A 122 -3.10 13.22 -0.17
CA ALA A 122 -4.49 12.96 0.20
C ALA A 122 -5.20 12.04 -0.81
N ARG A 123 -4.95 12.22 -2.11
CA ARG A 123 -5.48 11.38 -3.19
C ARG A 123 -4.91 9.97 -3.11
N LEU A 124 -3.59 9.86 -2.97
CA LEU A 124 -2.88 8.61 -2.75
C LEU A 124 -3.42 7.85 -1.54
N ALA A 125 -3.62 8.51 -0.41
CA ALA A 125 -4.19 7.88 0.78
C ALA A 125 -5.56 7.26 0.50
N ARG A 126 -6.47 8.01 -0.12
CA ARG A 126 -7.82 7.54 -0.45
C ARG A 126 -7.82 6.39 -1.46
N ALA A 127 -6.97 6.47 -2.49
CA ALA A 127 -6.83 5.40 -3.48
C ALA A 127 -6.27 4.12 -2.83
N VAL A 128 -5.20 4.23 -2.03
CA VAL A 128 -4.60 3.08 -1.35
C VAL A 128 -5.57 2.45 -0.36
N HIS A 129 -6.24 3.26 0.47
CA HIS A 129 -7.23 2.79 1.43
C HIS A 129 -8.33 1.96 0.75
N ARG A 130 -8.95 2.49 -0.30
CA ARG A 130 -10.00 1.77 -1.05
C ARG A 130 -9.48 0.52 -1.76
N ALA A 131 -8.29 0.57 -2.34
CA ALA A 131 -7.69 -0.59 -3.00
C ALA A 131 -7.39 -1.72 -2.00
N VAL A 132 -6.86 -1.40 -0.83
CA VAL A 132 -6.64 -2.38 0.25
C VAL A 132 -7.97 -2.94 0.75
N HIS A 133 -8.97 -2.10 1.02
CA HIS A 133 -10.28 -2.58 1.43
C HIS A 133 -10.92 -3.53 0.39
N ALA A 134 -10.77 -3.22 -0.91
CA ALA A 134 -11.28 -4.05 -1.99
C ALA A 134 -10.53 -5.39 -2.15
N SER A 135 -9.27 -5.47 -1.74
CA SER A 135 -8.49 -6.73 -1.80
C SER A 135 -8.78 -7.66 -0.62
N LEU A 136 -9.28 -7.14 0.50
CA LEU A 136 -9.66 -7.94 1.67
C LEU A 136 -11.00 -8.69 1.48
N GLY A 137 -11.90 -8.16 0.64
CA GLY A 137 -13.28 -8.67 0.48
C GLY A 137 -13.45 -9.81 -0.53
N ARG A 138 -12.40 -10.24 -1.24
CA ARG A 138 -12.47 -11.32 -2.22
C ARG A 138 -11.82 -12.57 -1.63
N ARG A 139 -12.59 -13.39 -0.91
CA ARG A 139 -12.20 -14.78 -0.64
C ARG A 139 -12.97 -15.69 -1.57
N THR A 140 -12.32 -16.30 -2.53
CA THR A 140 -12.85 -17.53 -3.13
C THR A 140 -12.82 -18.64 -2.07
N GLY A 141 -13.98 -18.97 -1.48
CA GLY A 141 -14.10 -20.11 -0.56
C GLY A 141 -15.02 -19.97 0.65
N ASP A 142 -16.00 -19.06 0.68
CA ASP A 142 -17.12 -19.21 1.63
C ASP A 142 -18.01 -20.37 1.17
N PRO A 143 -18.23 -21.42 1.98
CA PRO A 143 -19.22 -22.43 1.66
C PRO A 143 -20.61 -21.77 1.73
N ALA A 144 -21.45 -22.06 0.72
CA ALA A 144 -22.87 -21.76 0.73
C ALA A 144 -23.59 -22.47 1.89
#